data_AF-A0A3D4QAD1-F1
#
_entry.id   AF-A0A3D4QAD1-F1
#
_cell.length_a   1.000
_cell.length_b   1.000
_cell.length_c   1.000
_cell.angle_alpha   90.00
_cell.angle_beta   90.00
_cell.angle_gamma   90.00
#
_symmetry.space_group_name_H-M   'P 1'
#
loop_
_entity.id
_entity.type
_entity.pdbx_description
1 polymer ?
#
loop_
_entity_poly.entity_id
_entity_poly.type
_entity_poly.pdbx_seq_one_letter_code
_entity_poly.pdbx_strand_id
1 'polypeptide(L)'
;MVSELLTPLIPQRADPFIYKHSDGYYYFTASVPQYDRIELRRAKTIAELATAPTVDAWHKPEAGPYSELLWAPEIHFNKDPESGESAWYVYFAAAPSREIKFDLFQHRMYCVRNKNENPLEGEWEFMGQIDSGIDT
;
A
#
# COMPACT_ATOMS: atom_id res chain seq x y z
N MET A 1 31.40 -22.93 -8.90
CA MET A 1 30.44 -22.65 -7.81
C MET A 1 29.18 -22.11 -8.45
N VAL A 2 28.06 -22.80 -8.29
CA VAL A 2 26.77 -22.30 -8.78
C VAL A 2 26.35 -21.20 -7.80
N SER A 3 26.33 -19.96 -8.27
CA SER A 3 25.64 -18.86 -7.58
C SER A 3 24.22 -19.33 -7.30
N GLU A 4 23.78 -19.34 -6.03
CA GLU A 4 22.35 -19.51 -5.74
C GLU A 4 21.60 -18.44 -6.54
N LEU A 5 20.75 -18.88 -7.46
CA LEU A 5 19.87 -17.98 -8.19
C LEU A 5 18.82 -17.50 -7.19
N LEU A 6 18.85 -16.19 -6.89
CA LEU A 6 17.83 -15.56 -6.04
C LEU A 6 16.46 -15.73 -6.69
N THR A 7 15.56 -16.43 -6.01
CA THR A 7 14.16 -16.58 -6.43
C THR A 7 13.33 -15.44 -5.86
N PRO A 8 12.39 -14.86 -6.63
CA PRO A 8 11.44 -13.89 -6.09
C PRO A 8 10.67 -14.46 -4.91
N LEU A 9 10.60 -13.73 -3.80
CA LEU A 9 9.81 -14.14 -2.62
C LEU A 9 8.31 -14.18 -2.96
N ILE A 10 7.82 -13.14 -3.63
CA ILE A 10 6.43 -13.03 -4.08
C ILE A 10 6.46 -12.60 -5.55
N PRO A 11 6.11 -13.47 -6.50
CA PRO A 11 6.10 -13.12 -7.91
C PRO A 11 5.00 -12.10 -8.22
N GLN A 12 5.20 -11.29 -9.28
CA GLN A 12 4.20 -10.34 -9.77
C GLN A 12 3.75 -9.32 -8.70
N ARG A 13 4.67 -8.86 -7.88
CA ARG A 13 4.49 -7.76 -6.94
C ARG A 13 5.67 -6.80 -7.12
N ALA A 14 5.37 -5.60 -7.58
CA ALA A 14 6.36 -4.52 -7.71
C ALA A 14 6.31 -3.63 -6.47
N ASP A 15 7.37 -2.88 -6.24
CA ASP A 15 7.46 -1.92 -5.12
C ASP A 15 7.15 -2.56 -3.75
N PRO A 16 7.81 -3.68 -3.40
CA PRO A 16 7.47 -4.43 -2.20
C PRO A 16 7.82 -3.64 -0.93
N PHE A 17 6.85 -3.48 -0.04
CA PHE A 17 7.07 -2.91 1.29
C PHE A 17 6.74 -3.95 2.36
N ILE A 18 7.68 -4.17 3.28
CA ILE A 18 7.51 -5.07 4.44
C ILE A 18 7.69 -4.28 5.72
N TYR A 19 6.67 -4.28 6.57
CA TYR A 19 6.69 -3.70 7.91
C TYR A 19 6.69 -4.80 8.97
N LYS A 20 7.67 -4.79 9.88
CA LYS A 20 7.66 -5.68 11.05
C LYS A 20 7.01 -4.96 12.22
N HIS A 21 5.88 -5.45 12.69
CA HIS A 21 5.15 -4.84 13.80
C HIS A 21 5.50 -5.50 15.15
N SER A 22 5.11 -4.83 16.24
CA SER A 22 5.33 -5.29 17.62
C SER A 22 4.48 -6.49 18.02
N ASP A 23 3.42 -6.80 17.27
CA ASP A 23 2.58 -7.99 17.45
C ASP A 23 3.25 -9.31 17.00
N GLY A 24 4.46 -9.23 16.45
CA GLY A 24 5.23 -10.37 15.98
C GLY A 24 4.96 -10.78 14.53
N TYR A 25 4.19 -10.00 13.76
CA TYR A 25 3.95 -10.24 12.34
C TYR A 25 4.76 -9.30 11.43
N TYR A 26 5.07 -9.81 10.26
CA TYR A 26 5.45 -9.04 9.08
C TYR A 26 4.20 -8.75 8.27
N TYR A 27 3.99 -7.50 7.91
CA TYR A 27 2.94 -7.02 7.03
C TYR A 27 3.55 -6.67 5.68
N PHE A 28 2.95 -7.15 4.60
CA PHE A 28 3.41 -6.93 3.25
C PHE A 28 2.33 -6.25 2.42
N THR A 29 2.77 -5.29 1.61
CA THR A 29 1.99 -4.69 0.53
C THR A 29 2.91 -4.41 -0.66
N ALA A 30 2.31 -4.20 -1.81
CA ALA A 30 3.01 -3.97 -3.07
C ALA A 30 2.05 -3.48 -4.15
N SER A 31 2.60 -2.94 -5.23
CA SER A 31 1.87 -2.74 -6.48
C SER A 31 1.45 -4.10 -7.05
N VAL A 32 0.14 -4.31 -7.20
CA VAL A 32 -0.41 -5.41 -7.98
C VAL A 32 -0.35 -5.08 -9.49
N PRO A 33 -0.22 -6.07 -10.40
CA PRO A 33 -0.06 -5.80 -11.83
C PRO A 33 -1.21 -5.01 -12.46
N GLN A 34 -2.41 -5.11 -11.90
CA GLN A 34 -3.60 -4.39 -12.35
C GLN A 34 -3.59 -2.91 -11.94
N TYR A 35 -2.81 -2.54 -10.92
CA TYR A 35 -2.76 -1.20 -10.32
C TYR A 35 -4.15 -0.67 -9.90
N ASP A 36 -5.00 -1.56 -9.36
CA ASP A 36 -6.42 -1.27 -9.09
C ASP A 36 -6.81 -1.25 -7.62
N ARG A 37 -5.95 -1.79 -6.74
CA ARG A 37 -6.22 -1.92 -5.31
C ARG A 37 -4.94 -1.94 -4.48
N ILE A 38 -5.12 -1.77 -3.18
CA ILE A 38 -4.11 -2.03 -2.16
C ILE A 38 -4.34 -3.45 -1.64
N GLU A 39 -3.39 -4.35 -1.88
CA GLU A 39 -3.38 -5.71 -1.33
C GLU A 39 -2.53 -5.76 -0.06
N LEU A 40 -3.03 -6.39 1.00
CA LEU A 40 -2.29 -6.68 2.22
C LEU A 40 -2.22 -8.18 2.49
N ARG A 41 -1.12 -8.62 3.08
CA ARG A 41 -0.99 -9.94 3.74
C ARG A 41 -0.10 -9.82 4.96
N ARG A 42 -0.17 -10.80 5.88
CA ARG A 42 0.75 -10.88 7.02
C ARG A 42 1.21 -12.31 7.28
N ALA A 43 2.38 -12.46 7.88
CA ALA A 43 2.91 -13.75 8.33
C ALA A 43 3.89 -13.58 9.50
N LYS A 44 4.20 -14.66 10.23
CA LYS A 44 5.15 -14.60 11.36
C LYS A 44 6.61 -14.57 10.90
N THR A 45 6.88 -15.04 9.69
CA THR A 45 8.20 -14.98 9.06
C THR A 45 8.11 -14.40 7.65
N ILE A 46 9.22 -13.85 7.15
CA ILE A 46 9.31 -13.32 5.78
C ILE A 46 9.02 -14.42 4.75
N ALA A 47 9.52 -15.64 4.97
CA ALA A 47 9.32 -16.77 4.04
C ALA A 47 7.83 -17.14 3.90
N GLU A 48 7.07 -17.11 4.99
CA GLU A 48 5.64 -17.43 4.99
C GLU A 48 4.78 -16.39 4.26
N LEU A 49 5.28 -15.17 3.99
CA LEU A 49 4.58 -14.17 3.18
C LEU A 49 4.31 -14.65 1.74
N ALA A 50 5.14 -15.57 1.24
CA ALA A 50 4.98 -16.16 -0.10
C ALA A 50 3.63 -16.85 -0.27
N THR A 51 3.10 -17.46 0.79
CA THR A 51 1.85 -18.25 0.77
C THR A 51 0.76 -17.69 1.68
N ALA A 52 1.02 -16.58 2.38
CA ALA A 52 0.04 -15.96 3.25
C ALA A 52 -1.19 -15.49 2.45
N PRO A 53 -2.42 -15.66 3.00
CA PRO A 53 -3.63 -15.18 2.34
C PRO A 53 -3.61 -13.66 2.21
N THR A 54 -4.23 -13.18 1.14
CA THR A 54 -4.31 -11.76 0.79
C THR A 54 -5.69 -11.21 1.09
N VAL A 55 -5.75 -9.93 1.44
CA VAL A 55 -6.98 -9.14 1.44
C VAL A 55 -6.81 -7.93 0.55
N ASP A 56 -7.88 -7.54 -0.13
CA ASP A 56 -7.94 -6.27 -0.84
C ASP A 56 -8.40 -5.21 0.15
N ALA A 57 -7.44 -4.52 0.76
CA ALA A 57 -7.68 -3.53 1.82
C ALA A 57 -8.47 -2.32 1.32
N TRP A 58 -8.21 -1.89 0.08
CA TRP A 58 -8.88 -0.75 -0.52
C TRP A 58 -8.85 -0.82 -2.05
N HIS A 59 -9.93 -0.38 -2.69
CA HIS A 59 -10.08 -0.34 -4.16
C HIS A 59 -10.22 1.10 -4.65
N LYS A 60 -9.68 1.38 -5.83
CA LYS A 60 -9.87 2.67 -6.49
C LYS A 60 -11.35 2.91 -6.83
N PRO A 61 -11.85 4.17 -6.81
CA PRO A 61 -13.17 4.49 -7.35
C PRO A 61 -13.17 4.38 -8.89
N GLU A 62 -14.36 4.39 -9.48
CA GLU A 62 -14.52 4.36 -10.95
C GLU A 62 -14.00 5.62 -11.65
N ALA A 63 -14.05 6.78 -10.98
CA ALA A 63 -13.64 8.07 -11.53
C ALA A 63 -13.15 9.02 -10.42
N GLY A 64 -12.46 10.09 -10.83
CA GLY A 64 -11.97 11.13 -9.93
C GLY A 64 -10.44 11.11 -9.76
N PRO A 65 -9.91 11.96 -8.87
CA PRO A 65 -8.47 12.27 -8.81
C PRO A 65 -7.54 11.09 -8.47
N TYR A 66 -8.08 10.03 -7.86
CA TYR A 66 -7.35 8.85 -7.40
C TYR A 66 -7.91 7.54 -8.02
N SER A 67 -8.44 7.63 -9.24
CA SER A 67 -9.22 6.56 -9.88
C SER A 67 -8.43 5.67 -10.83
N GLU A 68 -7.14 5.88 -11.04
CA GLU A 68 -6.29 5.05 -11.90
C GLU A 68 -4.89 4.87 -11.32
N LEU A 69 -4.23 3.77 -11.71
CA LEU A 69 -2.81 3.51 -11.48
C LEU A 69 -2.37 3.60 -10.00
N LEU A 70 -2.96 2.79 -9.11
CA LEU A 70 -2.54 2.69 -7.71
C LEU A 70 -1.14 2.08 -7.62
N TRP A 71 -0.17 2.87 -7.15
CA TRP A 71 1.24 2.53 -7.13
C TRP A 71 1.85 2.57 -5.73
N ALA A 72 2.78 1.64 -5.51
CA ALA A 72 3.74 1.59 -4.41
C ALA A 72 3.13 1.89 -3.03
N PRO A 73 2.13 1.10 -2.59
CA PRO A 73 1.62 1.25 -1.24
C PRO A 73 2.71 0.95 -0.20
N GLU A 74 2.72 1.70 0.89
CA GLU A 74 3.52 1.41 2.08
C GLU A 74 2.65 1.43 3.34
N ILE A 75 2.73 0.40 4.17
CA ILE A 75 1.94 0.27 5.40
C ILE A 75 2.75 0.69 6.64
N HIS A 76 2.20 1.59 7.44
CA HIS A 76 2.83 2.11 8.65
C HIS A 76 1.85 2.11 9.83
N PHE A 77 2.36 1.93 11.05
CA PHE A 77 1.56 2.07 12.28
C PHE A 77 2.03 3.30 13.04
N ASN A 78 1.22 4.36 13.03
CA ASN A 78 1.60 5.68 13.50
C ASN A 78 0.58 6.23 14.50
N LYS A 79 1.06 7.10 15.40
CA LYS A 79 0.21 7.86 16.31
C LYS A 79 -0.36 9.07 15.57
N ASP A 80 -1.68 9.17 15.55
CA ASP A 80 -2.41 10.33 15.06
C ASP A 80 -2.12 11.54 15.98
N PRO A 81 -1.64 12.67 15.45
CA PRO A 81 -1.20 13.79 16.27
C PRO A 81 -2.35 14.58 16.90
N GLU A 82 -3.57 14.49 16.36
CA GLU A 82 -4.74 15.23 16.85
C GLU A 82 -5.46 14.45 17.95
N SER A 83 -5.78 13.18 17.67
CA SER A 83 -6.48 12.29 18.61
C SER A 83 -5.54 11.64 19.62
N GLY A 84 -4.27 11.48 19.29
CA GLY A 84 -3.30 10.72 20.08
C GLY A 84 -3.47 9.20 20.00
N GLU A 85 -4.42 8.69 19.20
CA GLU A 85 -4.64 7.25 18.99
C GLU A 85 -3.64 6.71 17.96
N SER A 86 -3.25 5.43 18.07
CA SER A 86 -2.44 4.80 17.03
C SER A 86 -3.33 4.09 16.02
N ALA A 87 -2.97 4.19 14.74
CA ALA A 87 -3.70 3.55 13.66
C ALA A 87 -2.73 3.09 12.56
N TRP A 88 -3.25 2.21 11.70
CA TRP A 88 -2.59 1.81 10.48
C TRP A 88 -2.86 2.82 9.37
N TYR A 89 -1.83 3.14 8.61
CA TYR A 89 -1.87 4.03 7.47
C TYR A 89 -1.24 3.34 6.28
N VAL A 90 -1.89 3.40 5.12
CA VAL A 90 -1.25 3.05 3.85
C VAL A 90 -1.12 4.30 3.01
N TYR A 91 0.14 4.64 2.70
CA TYR A 91 0.48 5.72 1.78
C TYR A 91 0.69 5.13 0.40
N PHE A 92 0.12 5.75 -0.64
CA PHE A 92 0.21 5.27 -2.01
C PHE A 92 0.09 6.42 -3.00
N ALA A 93 0.44 6.17 -4.26
CA ALA A 93 0.19 7.12 -5.33
C ALA A 93 -0.97 6.67 -6.22
N ALA A 94 -1.77 7.60 -6.72
CA ALA A 94 -2.81 7.35 -7.72
C ALA A 94 -2.93 8.54 -8.67
N ALA A 95 -3.52 8.32 -9.84
CA ALA A 95 -3.72 9.31 -10.88
C ALA A 95 -5.21 9.49 -11.21
N PRO A 96 -5.61 10.65 -11.78
CA PRO A 96 -6.97 10.86 -12.26
C PRO A 96 -7.32 10.05 -13.51
N SER A 97 -6.30 9.66 -14.29
CA SER A 97 -6.45 8.91 -15.54
C SER A 97 -5.10 8.31 -15.96
N ARG A 98 -5.10 7.51 -17.03
CA ARG A 98 -3.88 6.99 -17.68
C ARG A 98 -3.30 7.93 -18.74
N GLU A 99 -3.85 9.13 -18.89
CA GLU A 99 -3.37 10.12 -19.85
C GLU A 99 -1.97 10.61 -19.47
N ILE A 100 -1.08 10.69 -20.47
CA ILE A 100 0.25 11.27 -20.32
C ILE A 100 0.17 12.76 -20.66
N LYS A 101 0.64 13.62 -19.76
CA LYS A 101 0.79 15.07 -20.00
C LYS A 101 2.22 15.47 -19.73
N PHE A 102 2.81 16.22 -20.65
CA PHE A 102 4.22 16.62 -20.59
C PHE A 102 5.15 15.42 -20.35
N ASP A 103 4.90 14.33 -21.07
CA ASP A 103 5.64 13.05 -20.98
C ASP A 103 5.57 12.35 -19.60
N LEU A 104 4.63 12.74 -18.74
CA LEU A 104 4.48 12.21 -17.37
C LEU A 104 3.04 11.78 -17.04
N PHE A 105 2.92 10.79 -16.16
CA PHE A 105 1.67 10.49 -15.46
C PHE A 105 1.34 11.59 -14.44
N GLN A 106 0.06 11.70 -14.09
CA GLN A 106 -0.47 12.78 -13.26
C GLN A 106 -0.69 12.35 -11.80
N HIS A 107 0.18 11.49 -11.27
CA HIS A 107 0.05 10.94 -9.92
C HIS A 107 0.10 12.01 -8.84
N ARG A 108 -0.61 11.76 -7.74
CA ARG A 108 -0.50 12.43 -6.44
C ARG A 108 -0.44 11.40 -5.33
N MET A 109 -0.01 11.84 -4.15
CA MET A 109 0.09 11.01 -2.96
C MET A 109 -1.22 11.02 -2.19
N TYR A 110 -1.66 9.85 -1.74
CA TYR A 110 -2.89 9.63 -1.00
C TYR A 110 -2.65 8.75 0.22
N CYS A 111 -3.61 8.75 1.15
CA CYS A 111 -3.56 7.94 2.35
C CYS A 111 -4.91 7.29 2.64
N VAL A 112 -4.88 6.04 3.11
CA VAL A 112 -6.01 5.38 3.77
C VAL A 112 -5.64 4.98 5.20
N ARG A 113 -6.61 4.98 6.11
CA ARG A 113 -6.43 4.67 7.54
C ARG A 113 -7.31 3.50 7.97
N ASN A 114 -6.78 2.64 8.84
CA ASN A 114 -7.54 1.62 9.55
C ASN A 114 -7.21 1.64 11.04
N LYS A 115 -8.25 1.69 11.88
CA LYS A 115 -8.12 1.76 13.36
C LYS A 115 -8.21 0.39 14.03
N ASN A 116 -8.49 -0.68 13.29
CA ASN A 116 -8.49 -2.04 13.82
C ASN A 116 -7.05 -2.45 14.21
N GLU A 117 -6.91 -3.22 15.29
CA GLU A 117 -5.61 -3.76 15.71
C GLU A 117 -4.98 -4.62 14.60
N ASN A 118 -5.79 -5.41 13.89
CA ASN A 118 -5.38 -6.18 12.73
C ASN A 118 -5.78 -5.44 11.42
N PRO A 119 -4.82 -4.91 10.63
CA PRO A 119 -5.12 -4.13 9.42
C PRO A 119 -5.65 -4.96 8.25
N LEU A 120 -5.67 -6.30 8.37
CA LEU A 120 -6.33 -7.19 7.42
C LEU A 120 -7.84 -7.33 7.69
N GLU A 121 -8.30 -6.78 8.82
CA GLU A 121 -9.70 -6.74 9.24
C GLU A 121 -10.16 -5.27 9.39
N GLY A 122 -11.46 -5.06 9.61
CA GLY A 122 -12.02 -3.71 9.72
C GLY A 122 -12.11 -2.98 8.39
N GLU A 123 -12.44 -1.70 8.46
CA GLU A 123 -12.66 -0.85 7.28
C GLU A 123 -11.52 0.16 7.11
N TRP A 124 -11.13 0.37 5.86
CA TRP A 124 -10.15 1.38 5.48
C TRP A 124 -10.87 2.67 5.06
N GLU A 125 -10.60 3.73 5.81
CA GLU A 125 -11.10 5.09 5.56
C GLU A 125 -10.17 5.84 4.61
N PHE A 126 -10.72 6.49 3.58
CA PHE A 126 -9.93 7.35 2.70
C PHE A 126 -9.63 8.70 3.36
N MET A 127 -8.34 9.00 3.57
CA MET A 127 -7.89 10.20 4.27
C MET A 127 -7.60 11.38 3.33
N GLY A 128 -7.69 11.18 2.01
CA GLY A 128 -7.48 12.23 1.03
C GLY A 128 -6.05 12.30 0.49
N GLN A 129 -5.81 13.38 -0.27
CA GLN A 129 -4.51 13.70 -0.86
C GLN A 129 -3.57 14.26 0.21
N ILE A 130 -2.31 13.88 0.17
CA ILE A 130 -1.26 14.47 0.99
C ILE A 130 -0.77 15.74 0.30
N ASP A 131 -0.92 16.87 0.96
CA ASP A 131 -0.32 18.13 0.50
C ASP A 131 1.17 18.12 0.85
N SER A 132 2.01 18.05 -0.20
CA SER A 132 3.46 18.12 -0.07
C SER A 132 4.01 19.54 -0.13
N GLY A 133 3.17 20.53 -0.47
CA GLY A 133 3.59 21.89 -0.79
C GLY A 133 4.30 22.05 -2.14
N ILE A 134 4.38 21.00 -2.96
CA ILE A 134 5.06 21.00 -4.27
C ILE A 134 4.07 21.15 -5.43
N ASP A 135 2.77 21.02 -5.16
CA ASP A 135 1.70 21.02 -6.16
C ASP A 135 1.15 22.41 -6.52
N THR A 136 1.78 23.48 -6.00
CA THR A 136 1.38 24.89 -6.20
C THR A 136 2.34 25.66 -7.09
#